data_AF-A0A850MBU8-F1
#
_entry.id   AF-A0A850MBU8-F1
#
_cell.length_a   1.000
_cell.length_b   1.000
_cell.length_c   1.000
_cell.angle_alpha   90.00
_cell.angle_beta   90.00
_cell.angle_gamma   90.00
#
_symmetry.space_group_name_H-M   'P 1'
#
loop_
_entity.id
_entity.type
_entity.pdbx_description
1 polymer ?
#
loop_
_entity_poly.entity_id
_entity_poly.type
_entity_poly.pdbx_seq_one_letter_code
_entity_poly.pdbx_strand_id
1 'polypeptide(L)'
;MKILLINPPIRLGHKPSFFPIGLGHIAQILLNEVHKVDVLDINAERLSNVKVLERINVNSHYDLIGTGGLITIYNIVNYIF
;
A
#
# COMPACT_ATOMS: atom_id res chain seq x y z
N MET A 1 -9.77 -14.18 2.80
CA MET A 1 -9.59 -13.25 1.66
C MET A 1 -8.12 -12.95 1.47
N LYS A 2 -7.69 -12.70 0.24
CA LYS A 2 -6.37 -12.14 -0.09
C LYS A 2 -6.52 -10.62 -0.17
N ILE A 3 -5.78 -9.90 0.66
CA ILE A 3 -5.90 -8.46 0.84
C ILE A 3 -4.55 -7.81 0.53
N LEU A 4 -4.56 -6.72 -0.23
CA LEU A 4 -3.39 -5.88 -0.44
C LEU A 4 -3.54 -4.57 0.33
N LEU A 5 -2.55 -4.22 1.15
CA LEU A 5 -2.44 -2.91 1.78
C LEU A 5 -1.31 -2.10 1.14
N ILE A 6 -1.63 -0.92 0.63
CA ILE A 6 -0.70 -0.05 -0.08
C ILE A 6 -0.34 1.15 0.79
N ASN A 7 0.96 1.37 1.01
CA ASN A 7 1.48 2.61 1.59
C ASN A 7 1.96 3.54 0.45
N PRO A 8 1.18 4.57 0.08
CA PRO A 8 1.55 5.50 -0.98
C PRO A 8 2.75 6.35 -0.59
N PRO A 9 3.53 6.85 -1.57
CA PRO A 9 4.71 7.65 -1.29
C PRO A 9 4.32 9.01 -0.70
N ILE A 10 5.02 9.40 0.35
CA ILE A 10 4.91 10.71 1.00
C ILE A 10 6.29 11.34 1.12
N ARG A 11 6.31 12.68 1.25
CA ARG A 11 7.52 13.46 1.49
C ARG A 11 8.65 13.09 0.51
N LEU A 12 8.38 13.18 -0.79
CA LEU A 12 9.27 12.71 -1.86
C LEU A 12 10.69 13.32 -1.81
N GLY A 13 10.85 14.52 -1.24
CA GLY A 13 12.15 15.16 -1.02
C GLY A 13 12.99 14.56 0.12
N HIS A 14 12.47 13.58 0.86
CA HIS A 14 13.14 12.94 1.98
C HIS A 14 13.22 11.42 1.80
N LYS A 15 14.25 10.83 2.42
CA LYS A 15 14.34 9.37 2.54
C LYS A 15 13.13 8.85 3.34
N PRO A 16 12.57 7.69 2.99
CA PRO A 16 11.53 7.05 3.79
C PRO A 16 12.11 6.73 5.17
N SER A 17 11.40 7.15 6.23
CA SER A 17 11.91 6.99 7.61
C SER A 17 10.86 6.55 8.61
N PHE A 18 9.59 6.47 8.20
CA PHE A 18 8.49 6.15 9.10
C PHE A 18 7.73 4.93 8.58
N PHE A 19 7.57 3.95 9.46
CA PHE A 19 6.70 2.82 9.23
C PHE A 19 5.23 3.27 9.24
N PRO A 20 4.36 2.78 8.33
CA PRO A 20 2.95 3.14 8.29
C PRO A 20 2.16 2.43 9.40
N ILE A 21 2.28 2.92 10.64
CA ILE A 21 1.70 2.30 11.85
C ILE A 21 0.19 2.02 11.68
N GLY A 22 -0.57 2.94 11.10
CA GLY A 22 -2.00 2.75 10.87
C GLY A 22 -2.32 1.53 9.99
N LEU A 23 -1.57 1.34 8.90
CA LEU A 23 -1.69 0.13 8.07
C LEU A 23 -1.20 -1.12 8.81
N GLY A 24 -0.18 -0.99 9.66
CA GLY A 24 0.29 -2.08 10.53
C GLY A 24 -0.80 -2.57 11.49
N HIS A 25 -1.54 -1.67 12.13
CA HIS A 25 -2.67 -2.04 12.98
C HIS A 25 -3.79 -2.73 12.20
N ILE A 26 -4.14 -2.22 11.02
CA ILE A 26 -5.15 -2.85 10.15
C ILE A 26 -4.68 -4.24 9.73
N ALA A 27 -3.42 -4.38 9.32
CA ALA A 27 -2.83 -5.67 8.95
C ALA A 27 -2.90 -6.68 10.10
N GLN A 28 -2.59 -6.27 11.33
CA GLN A 28 -2.66 -7.14 12.51
C GLN A 28 -4.07 -7.69 12.73
N ILE A 29 -5.09 -6.83 12.64
CA ILE A 29 -6.49 -7.23 12.81
C ILE A 29 -6.89 -8.22 11.70
N LEU A 30 -6.55 -7.91 10.44
CA LEU A 30 -6.86 -8.79 9.31
C LEU A 30 -6.16 -10.16 9.40
N LEU A 31 -4.91 -10.19 9.87
CA LEU A 31 -4.18 -11.43 10.10
C LEU A 31 -4.81 -12.27 11.22
N ASN A 32 -5.30 -11.63 12.29
CA ASN A 32 -6.01 -12.32 13.38
C ASN A 32 -7.33 -12.95 12.92
N GLU A 33 -8.01 -12.33 11.95
CA GLU A 33 -9.24 -12.84 11.31
C GLU A 33 -8.94 -13.84 10.15
N VAL A 34 -7.71 -14.40 10.11
CA VAL A 34 -7.31 -15.46 9.17
C VAL A 34 -7.34 -15.02 7.69
N HIS A 35 -7.21 -13.72 7.41
CA HIS A 35 -7.00 -13.23 6.05
C HIS A 35 -5.52 -13.34 5.65
N LYS A 36 -5.24 -13.44 4.34
CA LYS A 36 -3.89 -13.30 3.78
C LYS A 36 -3.67 -11.84 3.45
N VAL A 37 -2.64 -11.22 4.03
CA VAL A 37 -2.34 -9.80 3.85
C VAL A 37 -0.98 -9.65 3.18
N ASP A 38 -0.98 -9.09 1.98
CA ASP A 38 0.21 -8.62 1.29
C ASP A 38 0.34 -7.10 1.49
N VAL A 39 1.58 -6.60 1.51
CA VAL A 39 1.88 -5.17 1.68
C VAL A 39 2.70 -4.68 0.51
N LEU A 40 2.34 -3.51 -0.02
CA LEU A 40 3.13 -2.77 -0.99
C LEU A 40 3.49 -1.40 -0.42
N ASP A 41 4.74 -1.24 0.00
CA ASP A 41 5.23 0.02 0.54
C ASP A 41 5.94 0.85 -0.53
N ILE A 42 5.15 1.57 -1.32
CA ILE A 42 5.65 2.47 -2.37
C ILE A 42 6.48 3.60 -1.76
N ASN A 43 6.15 4.01 -0.54
CA ASN A 43 6.96 4.99 0.18
C ASN A 43 8.36 4.44 0.42
N ALA A 44 8.51 3.26 1.00
CA ALA A 44 9.82 2.65 1.27
C ALA A 44 10.59 2.31 -0.01
N GLU A 45 9.92 1.70 -0.99
CA GLU A 45 10.55 1.14 -2.19
C GLU A 45 10.80 2.18 -3.30
N ARG A 46 10.13 3.33 -3.25
CA ARG A 46 10.24 4.42 -4.26
C ARG A 46 10.09 3.90 -5.70
N LEU A 47 9.15 2.98 -5.91
CA LEU A 47 8.88 2.37 -7.22
C LEU A 47 8.32 3.41 -8.20
N SER A 48 8.62 3.22 -9.48
CA SER A 48 7.94 3.95 -10.56
C SER A 48 6.49 3.48 -10.70
N ASN A 49 5.61 4.33 -11.25
CA ASN A 49 4.20 4.00 -11.46
C ASN A 49 4.02 2.69 -12.24
N VAL A 50 4.84 2.45 -13.27
CA VAL A 50 4.82 1.20 -14.06
C VAL A 50 5.08 -0.02 -13.17
N LYS A 51 6.12 0.04 -12.33
CA LYS A 51 6.45 -1.07 -11.42
C LYS A 51 5.38 -1.29 -10.34
N VAL A 52 4.73 -0.23 -9.88
CA VAL A 52 3.59 -0.33 -8.95
C VAL A 52 2.44 -1.08 -9.63
N LEU A 53 2.06 -0.68 -10.84
CA LEU A 53 0.99 -1.33 -11.60
C LEU A 53 1.33 -2.79 -11.93
N GLU A 54 2.57 -3.09 -12.32
CA GLU A 54 3.05 -4.47 -12.51
C GLU A 54 2.92 -5.28 -11.22
N ARG A 55 3.31 -4.75 -10.06
CA ARG A 55 3.22 -5.44 -8.78
C ARG A 55 1.78 -5.72 -8.36
N ILE A 56 0.86 -4.80 -8.63
CA ILE A 56 -0.56 -4.98 -8.38
C ILE A 56 -1.13 -6.03 -9.33
N ASN A 57 -0.78 -5.96 -10.62
CA ASN A 57 -1.31 -6.82 -11.68
C ASN A 57 -0.76 -8.25 -11.63
N VAL A 58 0.51 -8.45 -11.27
CA VAL A 58 1.13 -9.79 -11.11
C VAL A 58 0.53 -10.56 -9.94
N ASN A 59 -0.03 -9.87 -8.94
CA ASN A 59 -0.59 -10.47 -7.73
C ASN A 59 -2.13 -10.53 -7.71
N SER A 60 -2.76 -10.21 -8.84
CA SER A 60 -4.12 -9.68 -9.07
C SER A 60 -5.33 -10.45 -8.55
N HIS A 61 -5.16 -11.56 -7.84
CA HIS A 61 -6.27 -12.22 -7.14
C HIS A 61 -6.46 -11.67 -5.72
N TYR A 62 -6.56 -10.34 -5.57
CA TYR A 62 -6.94 -9.72 -4.31
C TYR A 62 -8.46 -9.53 -4.24
N ASP A 63 -9.07 -9.97 -3.15
CA ASP A 63 -10.49 -9.74 -2.88
C ASP A 63 -10.73 -8.31 -2.37
N LEU A 64 -9.70 -7.66 -1.81
CA LEU A 64 -9.75 -6.29 -1.31
C LEU A 64 -8.37 -5.63 -1.47
N ILE A 65 -8.37 -4.38 -1.95
CA ILE A 65 -7.19 -3.51 -1.96
C ILE A 65 -7.50 -2.28 -1.12
N GLY A 66 -6.72 -2.10 -0.05
CA GLY A 66 -6.77 -0.93 0.82
C GLY A 66 -5.53 -0.07 0.63
N THR A 67 -5.67 1.24 0.79
CA THR A 67 -4.54 2.19 0.79
C THR A 67 -4.55 3.02 2.06
N GLY A 68 -3.36 3.37 2.54
CA GLY A 68 -3.20 4.48 3.48
C GLY A 68 -3.29 5.82 2.75
N GLY A 69 -3.25 6.92 3.49
CA GLY A 69 -3.12 8.22 2.89
C GLY A 69 -3.30 9.39 3.85
N LEU A 70 -2.58 10.47 3.57
CA LEU A 70 -2.82 11.79 4.14
C LEU A 70 -3.60 12.65 3.14
N ILE A 71 -4.18 13.76 3.59
CA ILE A 71 -5.02 14.62 2.75
C ILE A 71 -4.35 15.08 1.44
N THR A 72 -3.02 15.15 1.39
CA THR A 72 -2.25 15.67 0.25
C THR A 72 -1.93 14.67 -0.86
N ILE A 73 -2.38 13.41 -0.76
CA ILE A 73 -1.96 12.35 -1.70
C ILE A 73 -3.04 11.89 -2.69
N TYR A 74 -4.14 12.65 -2.85
CA TYR A 74 -5.24 12.27 -3.74
C TYR A 74 -4.77 11.89 -5.16
N ASN A 75 -3.92 12.72 -5.78
CA ASN A 75 -3.41 12.45 -7.13
C ASN A 75 -2.62 11.14 -7.25
N ILE A 76 -2.00 10.69 -6.15
CA ILE A 76 -1.25 9.44 -6.09
C ILE A 76 -2.23 8.26 -5.97
N VAL A 77 -3.21 8.37 -5.07
CA VAL A 77 -4.22 7.30 -4.91
C VAL A 77 -5.04 7.13 -6.18
N ASN A 78 -5.39 8.22 -6.86
CA ASN A 78 -6.24 8.22 -8.06
C ASN A 78 -5.61 7.56 -9.29
N TYR A 79 -4.29 7.30 -9.35
CA TYR A 79 -3.72 6.51 -10.47
C TYR A 79 -3.60 5.02 -10.13
N ILE A 80 -3.66 4.67 -8.84
CA ILE A 80 -3.53 3.30 -8.34
C ILE A 80 -4.85 2.55 -8.49
N PHE A 81 -5.98 3.25 -8.37
CA PHE A 81 -7.35 2.77 -8.52
C PHE A 81 -8.01 3.41 -9.73
#